data_AF-A0A7K0T024-F1
#
_entry.id   AF-A0A7K0T024-F1
#
_cell.length_a   1.000
_cell.length_b   1.000
_cell.length_c   1.000
_cell.angle_alpha   90.00
_cell.angle_beta   90.00
_cell.angle_gamma   90.00
#
_symmetry.space_group_name_H-M   'P 1'
#
loop_
_entity.id
_entity.type
_entity.pdbx_description
1 polymer ?
#
loop_
_entity_poly.entity_id
_entity_poly.type
_entity_poly.pdbx_seq_one_letter_code
_entity_poly.pdbx_strand_id
1 'polypeptide(L)'
;MRLSIPTPTTSAVEIGPLTIHFYALCIIAGVALAVWLGNHRFTKAHDGVDGVVADVAIIAVPAGVVGGRIYHVLTTPEKYFASGAEFNEVFKIWNGGLGIWGAIALGTLGAFLSYR
;
A
#
# COMPACT_ATOMS: atom_id res chain seq x y z
N MET A 1 -17.05 -31.72 -8.89
CA MET A 1 -17.04 -30.23 -8.91
C MET A 1 -18.05 -29.66 -7.92
N ARG A 2 -17.78 -29.71 -6.60
CA ARG A 2 -18.66 -29.14 -5.55
C ARG A 2 -17.94 -28.20 -4.58
N LEU A 3 -16.71 -27.80 -4.91
CA LEU A 3 -15.89 -26.88 -4.11
C LEU A 3 -15.30 -25.83 -5.05
N SER A 4 -16.16 -25.02 -5.66
CA SER A 4 -15.74 -23.72 -6.20
C SER A 4 -16.18 -22.67 -5.21
N ILE A 5 -15.25 -21.83 -4.74
CA ILE A 5 -15.59 -20.61 -4.00
C ILE A 5 -16.07 -19.63 -5.07
N PRO A 6 -17.39 -19.34 -5.15
CA PRO A 6 -17.89 -18.43 -6.16
C PRO A 6 -17.31 -17.03 -5.89
N THR A 7 -16.94 -16.33 -6.96
CA THR A 7 -16.55 -14.92 -6.85
C THR A 7 -17.75 -14.15 -6.28
N PRO A 8 -17.57 -13.35 -5.22
CA PRO A 8 -18.65 -12.54 -4.68
C PRO A 8 -19.21 -11.63 -5.79
N THR A 9 -20.54 -11.53 -5.85
CA THR A 9 -21.24 -10.70 -6.85
C THR A 9 -20.96 -9.22 -6.68
N THR A 10 -20.49 -8.80 -5.49
CA THR A 10 -20.19 -7.42 -5.14
C THR A 10 -18.76 -7.32 -4.63
N SER A 11 -17.93 -6.54 -5.32
CA SER A 11 -16.51 -6.34 -5.00
C SER A 11 -16.18 -4.92 -4.51
N ALA A 12 -17.15 -4.01 -4.57
CA ALA A 12 -17.04 -2.65 -4.10
C ALA A 12 -18.39 -2.09 -3.61
N VAL A 13 -18.33 -1.08 -2.76
CA VAL A 13 -19.47 -0.25 -2.36
C VAL A 13 -19.22 1.17 -2.86
N GLU A 14 -20.19 1.73 -3.56
CA GLU A 14 -20.13 3.11 -4.06
C GLU A 14 -20.89 4.03 -3.10
N ILE A 15 -20.20 5.04 -2.57
CA ILE A 15 -20.78 6.09 -1.73
C ILE A 15 -20.56 7.42 -2.47
N GLY A 16 -21.52 7.79 -3.32
CA GLY A 16 -21.39 8.97 -4.18
C GLY A 16 -20.22 8.85 -5.16
N PRO A 17 -19.27 9.80 -5.21
CA PRO A 17 -18.09 9.71 -6.08
C PRO A 17 -16.99 8.78 -5.55
N LEU A 18 -17.15 8.19 -4.36
CA LEU A 18 -16.15 7.35 -3.72
C LEU A 18 -16.50 5.87 -3.88
N THR A 19 -15.67 5.13 -4.61
CA THR A 19 -15.76 3.67 -4.72
C THR A 19 -14.82 3.02 -3.70
N ILE A 20 -15.38 2.30 -2.73
CA ILE A 20 -14.62 1.56 -1.72
C ILE A 20 -14.57 0.09 -2.13
N HIS A 21 -13.38 -0.40 -2.45
CA HIS A 21 -13.18 -1.81 -2.77
C HIS A 21 -12.95 -2.65 -1.50
N PHE A 22 -13.59 -3.82 -1.40
CA PHE A 22 -13.43 -4.69 -0.23
C PHE A 22 -12.00 -5.21 -0.06
N TYR A 23 -11.27 -5.44 -1.16
CA TYR A 23 -9.87 -5.85 -1.09
C TYR A 23 -9.00 -4.78 -0.39
N ALA A 24 -9.31 -3.49 -0.58
CA ALA A 24 -8.58 -2.39 0.05
C ALA A 24 -8.80 -2.40 1.57
N LEU A 25 -10.02 -2.70 2.02
CA LEU A 25 -10.33 -2.88 3.45
C LEU A 25 -9.52 -4.04 4.05
N CYS A 26 -9.41 -5.16 3.33
CA CYS A 26 -8.56 -6.28 3.75
C CYS A 26 -7.08 -5.90 3.86
N ILE A 27 -6.55 -5.10 2.91
CA ILE A 27 -5.17 -4.61 2.96
C ILE A 27 -4.95 -3.69 4.16
N ILE A 28 -5.84 -2.72 4.38
CA ILE A 28 -5.74 -1.78 5.51
C ILE A 28 -5.80 -2.55 6.85
N ALA A 29 -6.71 -3.52 6.97
CA ALA A 29 -6.78 -4.38 8.14
C ALA A 29 -5.48 -5.20 8.33
N GLY A 30 -4.89 -5.73 7.26
CA GLY A 30 -3.61 -6.42 7.31
C GLY A 30 -2.46 -5.53 7.78
N VAL A 31 -2.40 -4.28 7.30
CA VAL A 31 -1.40 -3.29 7.77
C VAL A 31 -1.60 -2.97 9.24
N ALA A 32 -2.83 -2.69 9.67
CA ALA A 32 -3.13 -2.41 11.07
C ALA A 32 -2.75 -3.58 11.99
N LEU A 33 -3.06 -4.81 11.59
CA LEU A 33 -2.66 -6.03 12.31
C LEU A 33 -1.14 -6.20 12.35
N ALA A 34 -0.43 -5.93 11.26
CA ALA A 34 1.02 -6.02 11.21
C ALA A 34 1.68 -5.00 12.16
N VAL A 35 1.20 -3.76 12.19
CA VAL A 35 1.68 -2.72 13.12
C VAL A 35 1.38 -3.09 14.56
N TRP A 36 0.15 -3.52 14.86
CA TRP A 36 -0.25 -3.90 16.21
C TRP A 36 0.57 -5.09 16.73
N LEU A 37 0.69 -6.15 15.93
CA LEU A 37 1.46 -7.34 16.31
C LEU A 37 2.96 -7.04 16.42
N GLY A 38 3.47 -6.18 15.53
CA GLY A 38 4.84 -5.70 15.57
C GLY A 38 5.11 -4.92 16.86
N ASN A 39 4.26 -3.95 17.21
CA ASN A 39 4.39 -3.16 18.42
C ASN A 39 4.30 -4.04 19.67
N HIS A 40 3.31 -4.94 19.74
CA HIS A 40 3.14 -5.88 20.86
C HIS A 40 4.35 -6.78 21.07
N ARG A 41 5.01 -7.21 19.98
CA ARG A 41 6.21 -8.05 20.08
C ARG A 41 7.46 -7.23 20.42
N PHE A 42 7.52 -5.98 19.98
CA PHE A 42 8.62 -5.08 20.26
C PHE A 42 8.64 -4.62 21.72
N THR A 43 7.49 -4.21 22.26
CA THR A 43 7.32 -3.80 23.66
C THR A 43 7.55 -4.95 24.63
N LYS A 44 7.26 -6.20 24.24
CA LYS A 44 7.61 -7.38 25.05
C LYS A 44 9.10 -7.69 25.09
N ALA A 45 9.85 -7.27 24.07
CA ALA A 45 11.28 -7.52 23.99
C ALA A 45 12.12 -6.37 24.55
N HIS A 46 11.54 -5.17 24.66
CA HIS A 46 12.22 -3.96 25.11
C HIS A 46 11.32 -3.17 26.07
N ASP A 47 11.79 -2.96 27.30
CA ASP A 47 11.05 -2.21 28.31
C ASP A 47 11.02 -0.71 28.00
N GLY A 48 9.85 -0.08 28.17
CA GLY A 48 9.71 1.39 28.11
C GLY A 48 9.64 2.02 26.72
N VAL A 49 9.57 1.22 25.64
CA VAL A 49 9.47 1.70 24.26
C VAL A 49 8.15 1.26 23.62
N ASP A 50 7.12 2.09 23.80
CA ASP A 50 5.82 1.93 23.13
C ASP A 50 5.72 2.84 21.91
N GLY A 51 4.99 2.41 20.88
CA GLY A 51 4.68 3.22 19.70
C GLY A 51 5.73 3.26 18.60
N VAL A 52 6.97 2.82 18.85
CA VAL A 52 8.08 2.87 17.87
C VAL A 52 7.71 2.22 16.53
N VAL A 53 7.01 1.09 16.55
CA VAL A 53 6.59 0.40 15.32
C VAL A 53 5.53 1.18 14.56
N ALA A 54 4.63 1.87 15.26
CA ALA A 54 3.62 2.72 14.65
C ALA A 54 4.27 3.97 14.02
N ASP A 55 5.24 4.58 14.70
CA ASP A 55 5.99 5.73 14.19
C ASP A 55 6.72 5.39 12.89
N VAL A 56 7.38 4.23 12.84
CA VAL A 56 8.02 3.73 11.63
C VAL A 56 7.00 3.47 10.51
N ALA A 57 5.84 2.90 10.85
CA ALA A 57 4.79 2.61 9.87
C ALA A 57 4.19 3.87 9.22
N ILE A 58 4.11 4.99 9.96
CA ILE A 58 3.63 6.28 9.45
C ILE A 58 4.49 6.77 8.27
N ILE A 59 5.79 6.47 8.26
CA ILE A 59 6.69 6.84 7.16
C ILE A 59 6.75 5.73 6.11
N ALA A 60 6.85 4.47 6.54
CA ALA A 60 7.04 3.32 5.64
C ALA A 60 5.85 3.09 4.71
N VAL A 61 4.61 3.23 5.20
CA VAL A 61 3.41 2.95 4.40
C VAL A 61 3.24 3.97 3.26
N PRO A 62 3.29 5.30 3.50
CA PRO A 62 3.27 6.28 2.41
C PRO A 62 4.45 6.13 1.44
N ALA A 63 5.66 5.87 1.95
CA ALA A 63 6.84 5.63 1.11
C ALA A 63 6.63 4.43 0.17
N GLY A 64 6.00 3.36 0.66
CA GLY A 64 5.61 2.22 -0.17
C GLY A 64 4.59 2.58 -1.25
N VAL A 65 3.56 3.38 -0.94
CA VAL A 65 2.59 3.82 -1.97
C VAL A 65 3.28 4.63 -3.07
N VAL A 66 4.17 5.56 -2.68
CA VAL A 66 4.96 6.36 -3.63
C VAL A 66 5.88 5.47 -4.48
N GLY A 67 6.56 4.51 -3.85
CA GLY A 67 7.46 3.59 -4.56
C GLY A 67 6.74 2.68 -5.53
N GLY A 68 5.55 2.21 -5.15
CA GLY A 68 4.70 1.44 -6.05
C GLY A 68 4.31 2.24 -7.27
N ARG A 69 4.03 3.54 -7.11
CA ARG A 69 3.70 4.40 -8.24
C ARG A 69 4.90 4.63 -9.14
N ILE A 70 6.06 4.98 -8.58
CA ILE A 70 7.30 5.18 -9.34
C ILE A 70 7.63 3.93 -10.14
N TYR A 71 7.61 2.75 -9.51
CA TYR A 71 7.89 1.50 -10.21
C TYR A 71 6.91 1.24 -11.35
N HIS A 72 5.61 1.46 -11.14
CA HIS A 72 4.63 1.26 -12.20
C HIS A 72 4.91 2.17 -13.41
N VAL A 73 5.19 3.44 -13.17
CA VAL A 73 5.53 4.43 -14.21
C VAL A 73 6.79 4.04 -14.97
N LEU A 74 7.82 3.56 -14.26
CA LEU A 74 9.07 3.11 -14.87
C LEU A 74 8.90 1.83 -15.69
N THR A 75 8.05 0.90 -15.27
CA THR A 75 7.82 -0.37 -15.98
C THR A 75 6.81 -0.26 -17.12
N THR A 76 6.01 0.79 -17.16
CA THR A 76 5.03 1.02 -18.24
C THR A 76 5.13 2.45 -18.77
N PRO A 77 6.31 2.88 -19.26
CA PRO A 77 6.54 4.27 -19.66
C PRO A 77 5.70 4.66 -20.88
N GLU A 78 5.38 3.70 -21.75
CA GLU A 78 4.56 3.93 -22.95
C GLU A 78 3.16 4.49 -22.61
N LYS A 79 2.58 4.12 -21.45
CA LYS A 79 1.29 4.67 -21.01
C LYS A 79 1.35 6.14 -20.60
N TYR A 80 2.53 6.65 -20.26
CA TYR A 80 2.71 7.98 -19.67
C TYR A 80 3.47 8.95 -20.59
N PHE A 81 4.28 8.43 -21.52
CA PHE A 81 5.18 9.24 -22.36
C PHE A 81 4.95 9.07 -23.87
N ALA A 82 3.96 8.28 -24.30
CA ALA A 82 3.60 8.18 -25.71
C ALA A 82 2.93 9.47 -26.24
N SER A 83 2.90 9.63 -27.57
CA SER A 83 2.28 10.79 -28.21
C SER A 83 0.78 10.87 -27.88
N GLY A 84 0.37 11.87 -27.11
CA GLY A 84 -1.00 12.05 -26.62
C GLY A 84 -1.24 11.59 -25.19
N ALA A 85 -0.20 11.13 -24.47
CA ALA A 85 -0.30 10.80 -23.05
C ALA A 85 -0.24 12.07 -22.18
N GLU A 86 -1.16 12.15 -21.23
CA GLU A 86 -1.22 13.22 -20.22
C GLU A 86 -0.22 12.91 -19.10
N PHE A 87 0.88 13.67 -19.00
CA PHE A 87 1.90 13.49 -17.95
C PHE A 87 1.29 13.54 -16.53
N ASN A 88 0.17 14.26 -16.36
CA ASN A 88 -0.58 14.34 -15.11
C ASN A 88 -1.10 12.98 -14.62
N GLU A 89 -1.25 11.98 -15.49
CA GLU A 89 -1.64 10.62 -15.12
C GLU A 89 -0.63 9.97 -14.17
N VAL A 90 0.65 10.38 -14.20
CA VAL A 90 1.70 9.85 -13.31
C VAL A 90 1.33 10.03 -11.82
N PHE A 91 0.62 11.09 -11.46
CA PHE A 91 0.24 11.37 -10.07
C PHE A 91 -1.09 10.72 -9.66
N LYS A 92 -1.89 10.24 -10.61
CA LYS A 92 -3.23 9.69 -10.35
C LYS A 92 -3.17 8.26 -9.80
N ILE A 93 -2.84 8.14 -8.51
CA ILE A 93 -2.78 6.85 -7.80
C ILE A 93 -4.14 6.14 -7.71
N TRP A 94 -5.24 6.89 -7.81
CA TRP A 94 -6.61 6.37 -7.78
C TRP A 94 -7.04 5.69 -9.09
N ASN A 95 -6.33 5.91 -10.20
CA ASN A 95 -6.57 5.19 -11.46
C ASN A 95 -5.98 3.76 -11.44
N GLY A 96 -5.42 3.33 -10.29
CA GLY A 96 -4.70 2.07 -10.15
C GLY A 96 -3.27 2.14 -10.69
N GLY A 97 -2.60 0.99 -10.75
CA GLY A 97 -1.22 0.90 -11.23
C GLY A 97 -0.19 1.21 -10.14
N LEU A 98 -0.08 0.32 -9.16
CA LEU A 98 0.97 0.32 -8.15
C LEU A 98 1.79 -0.97 -8.27
N GLY A 99 3.10 -0.83 -8.47
CA GLY A 99 4.03 -1.95 -8.53
C GLY A 99 4.39 -2.46 -7.14
N ILE A 100 4.17 -3.75 -6.87
CA ILE A 100 4.47 -4.36 -5.57
C ILE A 100 5.96 -4.22 -5.22
N TRP A 101 6.86 -4.47 -6.19
CA TRP A 101 8.30 -4.39 -5.97
C TRP A 101 8.78 -2.98 -5.61
N GLY A 102 8.22 -1.95 -6.24
CA GLY A 102 8.49 -0.56 -5.88
C GLY A 102 8.01 -0.21 -4.47
N ALA A 103 6.83 -0.73 -4.10
CA ALA A 103 6.27 -0.50 -2.77
C ALA A 103 7.09 -1.17 -1.67
N ILE A 104 7.57 -2.39 -1.90
CA ILE A 104 8.47 -3.08 -0.97
C ILE A 104 9.80 -2.30 -0.86
N ALA A 105 10.42 -1.94 -1.98
CA ALA A 105 11.72 -1.28 -1.96
C ALA A 105 11.71 0.07 -1.22
N LEU A 106 10.81 0.99 -1.57
CA LEU A 106 10.73 2.28 -0.87
C LEU A 106 10.07 2.18 0.51
N GLY A 107 9.14 1.24 0.72
CA GLY A 107 8.57 1.00 2.05
C GLY A 107 9.62 0.54 3.05
N THR A 108 10.48 -0.41 2.66
CA THR A 108 11.61 -0.86 3.47
C THR A 108 12.64 0.23 3.68
N LEU A 109 12.96 1.01 2.64
CA LEU A 109 13.88 2.15 2.77
C LEU A 109 13.33 3.20 3.75
N GLY A 110 12.05 3.54 3.65
CA GLY A 110 11.37 4.46 4.57
C GLY A 110 11.38 3.95 6.01
N ALA A 111 11.13 2.65 6.21
CA ALA A 111 11.21 2.03 7.53
C ALA A 111 12.63 2.10 8.11
N PHE A 112 13.65 1.79 7.30
CA PHE A 112 15.05 1.83 7.72
C PHE A 112 15.50 3.24 8.11
N LEU A 113 15.11 4.26 7.33
CA LEU A 113 15.44 5.66 7.62
C LEU A 113 14.68 6.21 8.83
N SER A 114 13.45 5.75 9.07
CA SER A 114 12.66 6.19 10.23
C SER A 114 13.12 5.57 11.54
N TYR A 115 13.67 4.36 11.49
CA TYR A 115 14.13 3.64 12.67
C TYR A 115 15.58 3.99 13.07
N ARG A 116 16.37 4.47 12.11
CA ARG A 116 17.76 4.89 12.34
C ARG A 116 17.83 6.23 13.07
#